data_AF-A0A7W9AHQ7-F1
#
_entry.id   AF-A0A7W9AHQ7-F1
#
_cell.length_a   1.000
_cell.length_b   1.000
_cell.length_c   1.000
_cell.angle_alpha   90.00
_cell.angle_beta   90.00
_cell.angle_gamma   90.00
#
_symmetry.space_group_name_H-M   'P 1'
#
loop_
_entity.id
_entity.type
_entity.pdbx_description
1 polymer ?
#
loop_
_entity_poly.entity_id
_entity_poly.type
_entity_poly.pdbx_seq_one_letter_code
_entity_poly.pdbx_strand_id
1 'polypeptide(L)'
;MQSFLVNDMMMGRRSFMAGSAALAGSAALAANPGRAAAPALKGGNGIVTPRKGGLDFQDPWDNLYMFGKIWSGYDAPVVGAFHGIMFARFPQQRMVPCFNFVGIGVMQAMIDKDGYLRMKSREVGLFTDLRTGDVLETWDNPFTGEKNEVYHFYNVGGGGRIGPEIPQFVIPGNPDTPTRMNEGSVFPDENGKYPFILPFEQYGADDMLLAWDYTHYHKNPVTPAGWPKSSTGDYVSPAEHFTFRVSRDELEDRSLPAVRMYSGFSRSSQFWPFMQMGGTPYADGVLSGRLHSHKGLKGYDEVPRKALDYLEKHAPEYLTIHDGWPTSSPRLDTWTVYSQDIEPETAGYAWTPSDPALRPLTGKGRVRP
;
A
#
# COMPACT_ATOMS: atom_id res chain seq x y z
N MET A 1 1.75 12.78 -23.43
CA MET A 1 0.39 12.89 -23.98
C MET A 1 -0.40 13.74 -22.99
N GLN A 2 -1.24 14.70 -23.43
CA GLN A 2 -1.87 15.67 -22.52
C GLN A 2 -3.01 15.04 -21.69
N SER A 3 -3.07 15.30 -20.38
CA SER A 3 -4.15 14.82 -19.50
C SER A 3 -5.43 15.67 -19.66
N PHE A 4 -6.24 15.38 -20.67
CA PHE A 4 -7.47 16.14 -20.98
C PHE A 4 -8.55 16.06 -19.91
N LEU A 5 -8.66 14.94 -19.18
CA LEU A 5 -9.76 14.72 -18.23
C LEU A 5 -9.70 15.64 -17.02
N VAL A 6 -8.50 15.92 -16.49
CA VAL A 6 -8.39 16.70 -15.26
C VAL A 6 -8.50 18.20 -15.52
N ASN A 7 -8.07 18.66 -16.70
CA ASN A 7 -8.26 20.04 -17.13
C ASN A 7 -9.75 20.38 -17.31
N ASP A 8 -10.56 19.47 -17.84
CA ASP A 8 -12.02 19.64 -17.95
C ASP A 8 -12.71 19.72 -16.57
N MET A 9 -12.18 18.99 -15.58
CA MET A 9 -12.71 19.01 -14.20
C MET A 9 -12.34 20.29 -13.44
N MET A 10 -11.19 20.91 -13.77
CA MET A 10 -10.70 22.14 -13.13
C MET A 10 -11.27 23.42 -13.79
N MET A 11 -11.55 23.40 -15.09
CA MET A 11 -12.08 24.58 -15.83
C MET A 11 -13.60 24.79 -15.66
N GLY A 12 -14.33 23.83 -15.11
CA GLY A 12 -15.79 23.88 -14.98
C GLY A 12 -16.37 24.70 -13.82
N ARG A 13 -15.60 25.51 -13.08
CA ARG A 13 -16.11 26.24 -11.90
C ARG A 13 -15.61 27.69 -11.80
N ARG A 14 -16.21 28.58 -12.60
CA ARG A 14 -16.41 29.98 -12.18
C ARG A 14 -17.89 30.21 -11.91
N SER A 15 -18.16 30.83 -10.76
CA SER A 15 -19.44 31.38 -10.29
C SER A 15 -20.41 30.41 -9.60
N PHE A 16 -20.35 30.35 -8.26
CA PHE A 16 -21.38 30.96 -7.41
C PHE A 16 -20.90 31.07 -5.95
N MET A 17 -20.87 32.29 -5.41
CA MET A 17 -20.82 32.58 -3.98
C MET A 17 -22.08 33.36 -3.61
N ALA A 18 -22.70 32.95 -2.49
CA ALA A 18 -23.64 33.64 -1.59
C ALA A 18 -24.67 32.60 -1.10
N GLY A 19 -24.96 32.37 0.17
CA GLY A 19 -24.52 32.93 1.45
C GLY A 19 -25.38 32.32 2.57
N SER A 20 -24.88 32.36 3.83
CA SER A 20 -25.60 32.27 5.13
C SER A 20 -26.39 30.99 5.48
N ALA A 21 -26.59 30.53 6.73
CA ALA A 21 -26.02 30.74 8.08
C ALA A 21 -26.79 29.79 9.05
N ALA A 22 -26.14 29.34 10.15
CA ALA A 22 -26.70 28.95 11.47
C ALA A 22 -27.67 27.74 11.56
N LEU A 23 -27.91 27.01 12.68
CA LEU A 23 -27.38 26.85 14.05
C LEU A 23 -28.02 25.55 14.62
N ALA A 24 -27.47 25.05 15.73
CA ALA A 24 -27.90 23.86 16.48
C ALA A 24 -29.32 23.97 17.11
N GLY A 25 -29.92 22.82 17.47
CA GLY A 25 -31.09 22.78 18.35
C GLY A 25 -31.66 21.37 18.60
N SER A 26 -31.50 20.88 19.83
CA SER A 26 -32.05 19.65 20.42
C SER A 26 -33.37 19.90 21.18
N ALA A 27 -34.29 18.93 21.23
CA ALA A 27 -35.22 18.70 22.36
C ALA A 27 -35.86 17.30 22.35
N ALA A 28 -35.92 16.69 23.55
CA ALA A 28 -36.54 15.41 23.93
C ALA A 28 -38.09 15.56 24.10
N LEU A 29 -38.97 14.60 24.47
CA LEU A 29 -38.96 13.28 25.11
C LEU A 29 -40.43 12.76 25.08
N ALA A 30 -40.70 11.44 24.97
CA ALA A 30 -41.83 10.77 25.65
C ALA A 30 -41.72 9.24 25.54
N ALA A 31 -41.99 8.54 26.65
CA ALA A 31 -41.91 7.09 26.81
C ALA A 31 -43.30 6.43 26.85
N ASN A 32 -43.39 5.16 26.42
CA ASN A 32 -44.06 4.09 27.19
C ASN A 32 -43.65 2.69 26.67
N PRO A 33 -43.75 1.62 27.48
CA PRO A 33 -42.99 0.40 27.35
C PRO A 33 -43.75 -0.68 26.56
N GLY A 34 -43.01 -1.45 25.79
CA GLY A 34 -43.45 -2.72 25.23
C GLY A 34 -42.28 -3.69 25.25
N ARG A 35 -42.28 -4.59 26.23
CA ARG A 35 -41.38 -5.75 26.27
C ARG A 35 -41.60 -6.57 24.99
N ALA A 36 -40.61 -6.57 24.11
CA ALA A 36 -40.30 -7.70 23.26
C ALA A 36 -38.83 -8.03 23.51
N ALA A 37 -38.59 -9.18 24.13
CA ALA A 37 -37.25 -9.73 24.23
C ALA A 37 -36.78 -10.04 22.80
N ALA A 38 -35.90 -9.19 22.26
CA ALA A 38 -35.09 -9.59 21.12
C ALA A 38 -34.25 -10.79 21.58
N PRO A 39 -34.17 -11.88 20.80
CA PRO A 39 -33.24 -12.94 21.11
C PRO A 39 -31.85 -12.30 21.14
N ALA A 40 -31.09 -12.58 22.21
CA ALA A 40 -29.68 -12.32 22.24
C ALA A 40 -29.05 -13.09 21.07
N LEU A 41 -28.81 -12.38 19.97
CA LEU A 41 -27.80 -12.79 19.01
C LEU A 41 -26.50 -12.79 19.82
N LYS A 42 -26.07 -13.99 20.22
CA LYS A 42 -24.70 -14.23 20.61
C LYS A 42 -23.85 -13.72 19.44
N GLY A 43 -23.28 -12.53 19.60
CA GLY A 43 -22.24 -12.01 18.72
C GLY A 43 -21.13 -13.03 18.74
N GLY A 44 -21.05 -13.82 17.69
CA GLY A 44 -20.02 -14.83 17.53
C GLY A 44 -18.70 -14.13 17.26
N ASN A 45 -17.95 -13.81 18.30
CA ASN A 45 -16.51 -13.94 18.23
C ASN A 45 -16.26 -15.45 18.10
N GLY A 46 -16.37 -15.96 16.88
CA GLY A 46 -16.20 -17.38 16.61
C GLY A 46 -14.75 -17.74 16.84
N ILE A 47 -14.42 -18.23 18.03
CA ILE A 47 -13.25 -19.09 18.22
C ILE A 47 -13.56 -20.33 17.37
N VAL A 48 -13.06 -20.36 16.14
CA VAL A 48 -13.24 -21.47 15.22
C VAL A 48 -12.22 -22.53 15.61
N THR A 49 -12.68 -23.64 16.19
CA THR A 49 -11.79 -24.77 16.44
C THR A 49 -11.28 -25.31 15.10
N PRO A 50 -9.98 -25.63 14.97
CA PRO A 50 -9.41 -26.19 13.74
C PRO A 50 -10.20 -27.41 13.28
N ARG A 51 -10.35 -27.58 11.96
CA ARG A 51 -10.76 -28.90 11.43
C ARG A 51 -9.68 -29.90 11.84
N LYS A 52 -10.03 -31.16 12.08
CA LYS A 52 -9.03 -32.18 12.47
C LYS A 52 -7.94 -32.28 11.40
N GLY A 53 -6.71 -31.84 11.72
CA GLY A 53 -5.59 -31.76 10.79
C GLY A 53 -5.49 -30.47 9.95
N GLY A 54 -6.38 -29.50 10.17
CA GLY A 54 -6.34 -28.16 9.57
C GLY A 54 -5.50 -27.19 10.39
N LEU A 55 -5.37 -25.96 9.89
CA LEU A 55 -4.58 -24.89 10.51
C LEU A 55 -5.29 -24.31 11.73
N ASP A 56 -4.52 -23.95 12.76
CA ASP A 56 -4.97 -23.23 13.95
C ASP A 56 -4.74 -21.73 13.81
N PHE A 57 -5.85 -21.00 13.67
CA PHE A 57 -5.86 -19.55 13.53
C PHE A 57 -5.48 -18.81 14.82
N GLN A 58 -5.38 -19.50 15.95
CA GLN A 58 -4.86 -18.95 17.21
C GLN A 58 -3.39 -19.32 17.47
N ASP A 59 -2.79 -20.15 16.62
CA ASP A 59 -1.36 -20.46 16.69
C ASP A 59 -0.54 -19.46 15.83
N PRO A 60 0.46 -18.77 16.41
CA PRO A 60 1.29 -17.83 15.65
C PRO A 60 2.05 -18.46 14.47
N TRP A 61 2.41 -19.74 14.57
CA TRP A 61 3.17 -20.42 13.51
C TRP A 61 2.31 -20.80 12.31
N ASP A 62 1.10 -21.30 12.57
CA ASP A 62 0.11 -21.49 11.50
C ASP A 62 -0.29 -20.15 10.85
N ASN A 63 -0.38 -19.06 11.62
CA ASN A 63 -0.59 -17.72 11.06
C ASN A 63 0.56 -17.26 10.16
N LEU A 64 1.82 -17.53 10.52
CA LEU A 64 2.96 -17.26 9.63
C LEU A 64 2.86 -18.05 8.32
N TYR A 65 2.48 -19.32 8.40
CA TYR A 65 2.26 -20.15 7.22
C TYR A 65 1.14 -19.57 6.33
N MET A 66 0.00 -19.23 6.93
CA MET A 66 -1.13 -18.64 6.22
C MET A 66 -0.76 -17.29 5.59
N PHE A 67 -0.08 -16.41 6.31
CA PHE A 67 0.38 -15.12 5.81
C PHE A 67 1.30 -15.29 4.60
N GLY A 68 2.30 -16.19 4.68
CA GLY A 68 3.17 -16.47 3.54
C GLY A 68 2.42 -17.02 2.33
N LYS A 69 1.40 -17.87 2.53
CA LYS A 69 0.58 -18.42 1.45
C LYS A 69 -0.34 -17.37 0.79
N ILE A 70 -0.90 -16.47 1.60
CA ILE A 70 -1.78 -15.38 1.15
C ILE A 70 -0.98 -14.33 0.38
N TRP A 71 0.20 -13.94 0.89
CA TRP A 71 0.99 -12.85 0.31
C TRP A 71 1.95 -13.32 -0.79
N SER A 72 2.32 -14.61 -0.79
CA SER A 72 3.41 -15.15 -1.62
C SER A 72 3.10 -16.59 -2.08
N GLY A 73 4.13 -17.37 -2.40
CA GLY A 73 4.07 -18.80 -2.75
C GLY A 73 5.30 -19.58 -2.26
N TYR A 74 5.11 -20.82 -1.80
CA TYR A 74 6.13 -21.59 -1.07
C TYR A 74 7.13 -22.38 -1.95
N ASP A 75 6.70 -22.89 -3.10
CA ASP A 75 7.55 -23.77 -3.94
C ASP A 75 8.21 -23.02 -5.10
N ALA A 76 7.50 -22.06 -5.66
CA ALA A 76 7.94 -21.26 -6.80
C ALA A 76 7.48 -19.81 -6.63
N PRO A 77 8.18 -18.85 -7.28
CA PRO A 77 7.73 -17.48 -7.31
C PRO A 77 6.34 -17.36 -7.92
N VAL A 78 5.52 -16.50 -7.33
CA VAL A 78 4.18 -16.17 -7.81
C VAL A 78 4.11 -14.70 -8.17
N VAL A 79 3.34 -14.40 -9.22
CA VAL A 79 3.07 -13.04 -9.65
C VAL A 79 1.77 -12.58 -8.99
N GLY A 80 1.77 -11.38 -8.46
CA GLY A 80 0.59 -10.65 -8.04
C GLY A 80 0.58 -9.25 -8.64
N ALA A 81 -0.59 -8.63 -8.67
CA ALA A 81 -0.72 -7.26 -9.12
C ALA A 81 -1.69 -6.48 -8.23
N PHE A 82 -1.54 -5.17 -8.25
CA PHE A 82 -2.54 -4.24 -7.76
C PHE A 82 -2.77 -3.14 -8.77
N HIS A 83 -4.00 -2.63 -8.85
CA HIS A 83 -4.28 -1.47 -9.68
C HIS A 83 -5.51 -0.70 -9.23
N GLY A 84 -5.52 0.60 -9.50
CA GLY A 84 -6.67 1.45 -9.21
C GLY A 84 -6.41 2.92 -9.49
N ILE A 85 -7.29 3.76 -8.96
CA ILE A 85 -7.24 5.21 -9.19
C ILE A 85 -6.73 5.90 -7.92
N MET A 86 -5.82 6.86 -8.13
CA MET A 86 -5.36 7.78 -7.10
C MET A 86 -6.14 9.10 -7.20
N PHE A 87 -6.59 9.59 -6.06
CA PHE A 87 -7.42 10.78 -5.94
C PHE A 87 -6.77 11.81 -5.03
N ALA A 88 -6.67 13.05 -5.49
CA ALA A 88 -6.38 14.18 -4.61
C ALA A 88 -7.61 14.54 -3.77
N ARG A 89 -7.42 14.72 -2.47
CA ARG A 89 -8.41 15.19 -1.51
C ARG A 89 -7.93 16.48 -0.88
N PHE A 90 -8.78 17.50 -0.93
CA PHE A 90 -8.59 18.78 -0.25
C PHE A 90 -9.76 19.05 0.71
N PRO A 91 -9.56 19.88 1.75
CA PRO A 91 -10.64 20.26 2.66
C PRO A 91 -11.85 20.83 1.90
N GLN A 92 -13.06 20.36 2.24
CA GLN A 92 -14.34 20.87 1.73
C GLN A 92 -14.50 20.77 0.19
N GLN A 93 -13.73 19.90 -0.46
CA GLN A 93 -13.82 19.66 -1.90
C GLN A 93 -14.07 18.18 -2.18
N ARG A 94 -14.70 17.88 -3.33
CA ARG A 94 -14.76 16.50 -3.82
C ARG A 94 -13.35 16.02 -4.18
N MET A 95 -13.15 14.71 -4.10
CA MET A 95 -11.91 14.09 -4.58
C MET A 95 -11.75 14.26 -6.10
N VAL A 96 -10.51 14.48 -6.54
CA VAL A 96 -10.14 14.67 -7.96
C VAL A 96 -9.26 13.50 -8.40
N PRO A 97 -9.64 12.73 -9.44
CA PRO A 97 -8.79 11.66 -9.96
C PRO A 97 -7.53 12.25 -10.61
N CYS A 98 -6.36 11.72 -10.30
CA CYS A 98 -5.07 12.24 -10.77
C CYS A 98 -4.47 11.37 -11.88
N PHE A 99 -4.36 10.07 -11.62
CA PHE A 99 -3.78 9.03 -12.47
C PHE A 99 -4.17 7.66 -11.92
N ASN A 100 -3.96 6.62 -12.72
CA ASN A 100 -4.00 5.25 -12.26
C ASN A 100 -2.66 4.89 -11.59
N PHE A 101 -2.70 4.00 -10.61
CA PHE A 101 -1.51 3.39 -10.02
C PHE A 101 -1.62 1.89 -10.20
N VAL A 102 -0.58 1.28 -10.79
CA VAL A 102 -0.51 -0.14 -11.12
C VAL A 102 0.79 -0.67 -10.55
N GLY A 103 0.73 -1.76 -9.80
CA GLY A 103 1.94 -2.42 -9.34
C GLY A 103 1.91 -3.91 -9.54
N ILE A 104 3.11 -4.46 -9.59
CA ILE A 104 3.39 -5.85 -9.91
C ILE A 104 4.41 -6.34 -8.90
N GLY A 105 4.11 -7.45 -8.26
CA GLY A 105 4.99 -8.13 -7.34
C GLY A 105 5.32 -9.53 -7.84
N VAL A 106 6.60 -9.90 -7.79
CA VAL A 106 7.03 -11.29 -7.91
C VAL A 106 7.54 -11.71 -6.55
N MET A 107 6.88 -12.67 -5.91
CA MET A 107 7.08 -12.98 -4.50
C MET A 107 7.32 -14.48 -4.32
N GLN A 108 8.21 -14.83 -3.40
CA GLN A 108 8.40 -16.22 -2.97
C GLN A 108 8.59 -16.27 -1.45
N ALA A 109 8.09 -17.31 -0.82
CA ALA A 109 8.19 -17.57 0.60
C ALA A 109 8.78 -18.96 0.88
N MET A 110 9.35 -19.14 2.06
CA MET A 110 9.70 -20.45 2.60
C MET A 110 9.54 -20.42 4.12
N ILE A 111 9.21 -21.56 4.72
CA ILE A 111 9.40 -21.75 6.17
C ILE A 111 10.80 -22.29 6.36
N ASP A 112 11.62 -21.60 7.15
CA ASP A 112 12.98 -22.04 7.44
C ASP A 112 13.01 -23.16 8.50
N LYS A 113 14.21 -23.70 8.73
CA LYS A 113 14.44 -24.80 9.69
C LYS A 113 14.02 -24.48 11.13
N ASP A 114 13.93 -23.20 11.48
CA ASP A 114 13.54 -22.74 12.82
C ASP A 114 12.04 -22.40 12.88
N GLY A 115 11.29 -22.64 11.80
CA GLY A 115 9.87 -22.33 11.66
C GLY A 115 9.57 -20.90 11.20
N TYR A 116 10.58 -20.06 10.99
CA TYR A 116 10.36 -18.65 10.63
C TYR A 116 9.95 -18.54 9.16
N LEU A 117 9.05 -17.59 8.88
CA LEU A 117 8.69 -17.25 7.51
C LEU A 117 9.81 -16.39 6.90
N ARG A 118 10.43 -16.89 5.84
CA ARG A 118 11.28 -16.08 4.97
C ARG A 118 10.51 -15.67 3.74
N MET A 119 10.66 -14.41 3.34
CA MET A 119 10.04 -13.87 2.14
C MET A 119 11.09 -13.15 1.33
N LYS A 120 10.90 -13.18 0.01
CA LYS A 120 11.59 -12.31 -0.93
C LYS A 120 10.62 -11.80 -1.97
N SER A 121 10.92 -10.62 -2.51
CA SER A 121 10.13 -10.01 -3.56
C SER A 121 10.95 -9.11 -4.48
N ARG A 122 10.42 -8.92 -5.69
CA ARG A 122 10.61 -7.70 -6.47
C ARG A 122 9.25 -7.03 -6.63
N GLU A 123 9.26 -5.71 -6.68
CA GLU A 123 8.05 -4.93 -6.83
C GLU A 123 8.29 -3.73 -7.75
N VAL A 124 7.31 -3.41 -8.57
CA VAL A 124 7.24 -2.16 -9.33
C VAL A 124 5.92 -1.47 -9.07
N GLY A 125 5.96 -0.15 -8.88
CA GLY A 125 4.80 0.74 -8.89
C GLY A 125 4.88 1.73 -10.05
N LEU A 126 3.97 1.59 -11.01
CA LEU A 126 3.85 2.42 -12.21
C LEU A 126 2.65 3.36 -12.12
N PHE A 127 2.82 4.57 -12.61
CA PHE A 127 1.75 5.55 -12.75
C PHE A 127 1.28 5.55 -14.19
N THR A 128 -0.03 5.44 -14.41
CA THR A 128 -0.58 5.32 -15.76
C THR A 128 -1.70 6.32 -16.01
N ASP A 129 -1.89 6.67 -17.28
CA ASP A 129 -2.92 7.60 -17.70
C ASP A 129 -4.33 7.05 -17.37
N LEU A 130 -5.22 7.92 -16.92
CA LEU A 130 -6.57 7.53 -16.49
C LEU A 130 -7.40 6.90 -17.61
N ARG A 131 -7.24 7.40 -18.84
CA ARG A 131 -8.09 7.05 -19.97
C ARG A 131 -7.52 5.86 -20.74
N THR A 132 -6.23 5.95 -21.07
CA THR A 132 -5.55 4.99 -21.93
C THR A 132 -4.94 3.84 -21.14
N GLY A 133 -4.54 4.06 -19.88
CA GLY A 133 -3.73 3.11 -19.13
C GLY A 133 -2.27 3.04 -19.58
N ASP A 134 -1.81 3.97 -20.43
CA ASP A 134 -0.40 4.06 -20.82
C ASP A 134 0.46 4.50 -19.63
N VAL A 135 1.65 3.90 -19.48
CA VAL A 135 2.60 4.30 -18.43
C VAL A 135 3.10 5.71 -18.70
N LEU A 136 3.03 6.56 -17.67
CA LEU A 136 3.34 7.98 -17.76
C LEU A 136 4.82 8.24 -17.50
N GLU A 137 5.56 8.71 -18.50
CA GLU A 137 6.90 9.31 -18.29
C GLU A 137 6.81 10.74 -17.77
N THR A 138 5.73 11.44 -18.11
CA THR A 138 5.42 12.80 -17.64
C THR A 138 3.95 12.90 -17.31
N TRP A 139 3.62 13.67 -16.27
CA TRP A 139 2.27 13.96 -15.83
C TRP A 139 2.03 15.47 -15.87
N ASP A 140 0.98 15.90 -16.58
CA ASP A 140 0.54 17.29 -16.54
C ASP A 140 -0.18 17.51 -15.22
N ASN A 141 0.42 18.27 -14.33
CA ASN A 141 -0.12 18.54 -13.00
C ASN A 141 -1.27 19.56 -13.13
N PRO A 142 -2.53 19.14 -12.89
CA PRO A 142 -3.69 20.01 -13.07
C PRO A 142 -3.85 21.06 -11.97
N PHE A 143 -3.11 20.93 -10.87
CA PHE A 143 -3.16 21.84 -9.74
C PHE A 143 -2.18 23.00 -9.91
N THR A 144 -1.02 22.74 -10.52
CA THR A 144 0.04 23.75 -10.70
C THR A 144 0.17 24.24 -12.14
N GLY A 145 -0.36 23.49 -13.12
CA GLY A 145 -0.16 23.75 -14.55
C GLY A 145 1.22 23.30 -15.07
N GLU A 146 2.07 22.76 -14.19
CA GLU A 146 3.41 22.27 -14.54
C GLU A 146 3.35 20.90 -15.21
N LYS A 147 4.38 20.60 -16.02
CA LYS A 147 4.58 19.27 -16.57
C LYS A 147 5.69 18.56 -15.81
N ASN A 148 5.33 17.56 -15.02
CA ASN A 148 6.25 16.89 -14.12
C ASN A 148 6.75 15.57 -14.71
N GLU A 149 8.04 15.29 -14.64
CA GLU A 149 8.57 13.96 -14.90
C GLU A 149 8.16 13.00 -13.77
N VAL A 150 7.62 11.84 -14.12
CA VAL A 150 7.07 10.89 -13.16
C VAL A 150 8.19 10.06 -12.55
N TYR A 151 8.17 9.87 -11.23
CA TYR A 151 9.09 8.97 -10.54
C TYR A 151 8.41 7.64 -10.28
N HIS A 152 8.76 6.58 -11.02
CA HIS A 152 8.24 5.23 -10.79
C HIS A 152 8.99 4.54 -9.66
N PHE A 153 8.27 3.70 -8.90
CA PHE A 153 8.89 2.94 -7.82
C PHE A 153 9.36 1.58 -8.34
N TYR A 154 10.64 1.28 -8.11
CA TYR A 154 11.25 -0.01 -8.44
C TYR A 154 11.96 -0.52 -7.19
N ASN A 155 11.54 -1.68 -6.68
CA ASN A 155 12.19 -2.37 -5.57
C ASN A 155 13.00 -3.57 -6.09
N VAL A 156 14.33 -3.40 -6.16
CA VAL A 156 15.28 -4.34 -6.80
C VAL A 156 15.36 -5.71 -6.11
N GLY A 157 14.94 -5.82 -4.86
CA GLY A 157 15.08 -7.06 -4.09
C GLY A 157 14.82 -6.86 -2.61
N GLY A 158 13.54 -6.96 -2.23
CA GLY A 158 13.11 -6.98 -0.85
C GLY A 158 13.18 -8.39 -0.27
N GLY A 159 13.46 -8.48 1.02
CA GLY A 159 13.31 -9.72 1.74
C GLY A 159 13.15 -9.50 3.24
N GLY A 160 12.71 -10.55 3.92
CA GLY A 160 12.41 -10.51 5.34
C GLY A 160 12.43 -11.89 5.97
N ARG A 161 12.64 -11.91 7.28
CA ARG A 161 12.51 -13.10 8.12
C ARG A 161 11.60 -12.75 9.29
N ILE A 162 10.41 -13.33 9.29
CA ILE A 162 9.31 -13.01 10.20
C ILE A 162 9.16 -14.16 11.19
N GLY A 163 9.16 -13.81 12.48
CA GLY A 163 8.99 -14.75 13.58
C GLY A 163 7.57 -14.72 14.15
N PRO A 164 7.33 -15.44 15.26
CA PRO A 164 5.99 -15.63 15.82
C PRO A 164 5.44 -14.40 16.56
N GLU A 165 6.07 -13.24 16.41
CA GLU A 165 5.62 -11.96 16.96
C GLU A 165 5.40 -10.96 15.81
N ILE A 166 4.39 -10.09 15.93
CA ILE A 166 4.09 -9.04 14.95
C ILE A 166 5.33 -8.17 14.73
N PRO A 167 5.82 -8.04 13.48
CA PRO A 167 6.94 -7.17 13.18
C PRO A 167 6.69 -5.74 13.61
N GLN A 168 7.72 -5.15 14.20
CA GLN A 168 7.76 -3.75 14.55
C GLN A 168 8.70 -3.02 13.59
N PHE A 169 8.19 -2.04 12.87
CA PHE A 169 8.97 -1.29 11.89
C PHE A 169 9.44 0.04 12.47
N VAL A 170 10.75 0.19 12.56
CA VAL A 170 11.38 1.46 12.95
C VAL A 170 11.81 2.17 11.67
N ILE A 171 11.12 3.25 11.32
CA ILE A 171 11.54 4.13 10.24
C ILE A 171 12.56 5.13 10.79
N PRO A 172 13.76 5.26 10.20
CA PRO A 172 14.75 6.24 10.64
C PRO A 172 14.15 7.65 10.70
N GLY A 173 14.34 8.35 11.83
CA GLY A 173 13.81 9.69 12.04
C GLY A 173 12.37 9.78 12.54
N ASN A 174 11.77 8.67 12.96
CA ASN A 174 10.55 8.66 13.78
C ASN A 174 10.94 8.60 15.28
N PRO A 175 10.80 9.72 16.04
CA PRO A 175 11.25 9.76 17.43
C PRO A 175 10.32 9.05 18.42
N ASP A 176 9.03 8.80 18.11
CA ASP A 176 8.05 8.60 19.19
C ASP A 176 7.28 7.27 19.20
N THR A 177 7.13 6.51 18.11
CA THR A 177 6.61 5.12 18.21
C THR A 177 6.91 4.30 16.95
N PRO A 178 7.49 3.09 17.06
CA PRO A 178 7.64 2.23 15.90
C PRO A 178 6.27 1.83 15.34
N THR A 179 6.13 1.77 14.02
CA THR A 179 4.88 1.30 13.41
C THR A 179 4.66 -0.17 13.78
N ARG A 180 3.52 -0.45 14.41
CA ARG A 180 3.01 -1.80 14.62
C ARG A 180 1.98 -2.11 13.55
N MET A 181 2.09 -3.29 12.95
CA MET A 181 1.09 -3.78 12.02
C MET A 181 -0.21 -4.07 12.76
N ASN A 182 -1.34 -3.75 12.14
CA ASN A 182 -2.66 -4.10 12.67
C ASN A 182 -2.92 -3.57 14.10
N GLU A 183 -2.45 -2.36 14.45
CA GLU A 183 -2.61 -1.80 15.81
C GLU A 183 -4.07 -1.71 16.27
N GLY A 184 -5.03 -1.60 15.34
CA GLY A 184 -6.46 -1.61 15.64
C GLY A 184 -7.10 -3.00 15.82
N SER A 185 -6.36 -4.08 15.54
CA SER A 185 -6.92 -5.44 15.50
C SER A 185 -6.05 -6.54 16.12
N VAL A 186 -4.78 -6.26 16.43
CA VAL A 186 -3.88 -7.19 17.14
C VAL A 186 -3.40 -6.56 18.45
N PHE A 187 -3.59 -7.28 19.55
CA PHE A 187 -3.36 -6.82 20.91
C PHE A 187 -2.26 -7.64 21.60
N PRO A 188 -1.57 -7.07 22.61
CA PRO A 188 -0.56 -7.82 23.35
C PRO A 188 -1.18 -8.93 24.22
N ASP A 189 -0.40 -9.98 24.48
CA ASP A 189 -0.70 -11.01 25.46
C ASP A 189 -0.46 -10.54 26.91
N GLU A 190 -0.68 -11.44 27.87
CA GLU A 190 -0.50 -11.16 29.31
C GLU A 190 0.94 -10.73 29.70
N ASN A 191 1.93 -11.04 28.85
CA ASN A 191 3.34 -10.70 29.03
C ASN A 191 3.74 -9.44 28.24
N GLY A 192 2.79 -8.77 27.57
CA GLY A 192 3.04 -7.59 26.75
C GLY A 192 3.63 -7.89 25.37
N LYS A 193 3.69 -9.15 24.95
CA LYS A 193 4.16 -9.56 23.62
C LYS A 193 3.04 -9.49 22.61
N TYR A 194 3.37 -9.25 21.35
CA TYR A 194 2.38 -9.21 20.27
C TYR A 194 2.53 -10.48 19.44
N PRO A 195 1.85 -11.59 19.78
CA PRO A 195 1.94 -12.81 18.99
C PRO A 195 1.44 -12.55 17.57
N PHE A 196 2.04 -13.23 16.57
CA PHE A 196 1.66 -13.13 15.16
C PHE A 196 0.32 -13.85 14.91
N ILE A 197 -0.75 -13.38 15.53
CA ILE A 197 -2.12 -13.90 15.39
C ILE A 197 -2.89 -12.84 14.62
N LEU A 198 -3.28 -13.17 13.38
CA LEU A 198 -3.91 -12.23 12.47
C LEU A 198 -5.44 -12.23 12.64
N PRO A 199 -6.12 -11.10 12.36
CA PRO A 199 -7.56 -10.95 12.57
C PRO A 199 -8.35 -11.61 11.43
N PHE A 200 -8.25 -12.94 11.32
CA PHE A 200 -9.03 -13.71 10.38
C PHE A 200 -10.50 -13.77 10.82
N GLU A 201 -11.40 -13.53 9.87
CA GLU A 201 -12.84 -13.67 10.05
C GLU A 201 -13.36 -14.72 9.07
N GLN A 202 -14.03 -15.75 9.57
CA GLN A 202 -14.64 -16.77 8.73
C GLN A 202 -16.13 -16.49 8.52
N TYR A 203 -16.55 -16.53 7.26
CA TYR A 203 -17.96 -16.46 6.85
C TYR A 203 -18.34 -17.73 6.09
N GLY A 204 -19.42 -18.38 6.53
CA GLY A 204 -19.83 -19.65 5.95
C GLY A 204 -18.74 -20.73 6.09
N ALA A 205 -18.70 -21.67 5.14
CA ALA A 205 -17.81 -22.81 5.20
C ALA A 205 -16.38 -22.52 4.72
N ASP A 206 -16.21 -21.55 3.81
CA ASP A 206 -14.98 -21.36 3.03
C ASP A 206 -14.49 -19.91 2.91
N ASP A 207 -15.32 -18.89 3.10
CA ASP A 207 -14.87 -17.50 2.92
C ASP A 207 -14.08 -17.03 4.15
N MET A 208 -12.78 -16.76 3.96
CA MET A 208 -11.91 -16.14 4.96
C MET A 208 -11.63 -14.69 4.57
N LEU A 209 -11.92 -13.78 5.49
CA LEU A 209 -11.51 -12.37 5.39
C LEU A 209 -10.31 -12.13 6.30
N LEU A 210 -9.41 -11.25 5.87
CA LEU A 210 -8.27 -10.80 6.67
C LEU A 210 -8.07 -9.30 6.42
N ALA A 211 -7.97 -8.53 7.50
CA ALA A 211 -7.51 -7.15 7.44
C ALA A 211 -6.00 -7.09 7.68
N TRP A 212 -5.30 -6.25 6.93
CA TRP A 212 -3.90 -5.94 7.18
C TRP A 212 -3.65 -4.44 7.05
N ASP A 213 -3.10 -3.84 8.11
CA ASP A 213 -2.97 -2.39 8.23
C ASP A 213 -1.52 -1.97 8.46
N TYR A 214 -1.03 -1.06 7.62
CA TYR A 214 0.22 -0.33 7.76
C TYR A 214 -0.10 1.15 8.01
N THR A 215 0.33 1.71 9.13
CA THR A 215 0.17 3.15 9.39
C THR A 215 1.47 3.75 9.91
N HIS A 216 2.03 4.69 9.15
CA HIS A 216 3.31 5.30 9.46
C HIS A 216 3.14 6.78 9.79
N TYR A 217 4.05 7.27 10.62
CA TYR A 217 4.32 8.69 10.80
C TYR A 217 5.82 8.85 10.98
N HIS A 218 6.48 9.59 10.10
CA HIS A 218 7.92 9.79 10.20
C HIS A 218 8.36 11.09 9.54
N LYS A 219 9.59 11.50 9.87
CA LYS A 219 10.21 12.64 9.22
C LYS A 219 10.27 12.42 7.71
N ASN A 220 9.90 13.43 6.95
CA ASN A 220 9.94 13.41 5.51
C ASN A 220 11.41 13.53 5.04
N PRO A 221 11.98 12.50 4.39
CA PRO A 221 13.35 12.58 3.89
C PRO A 221 13.46 13.56 2.70
N VAL A 222 12.36 13.83 2.00
CA VAL A 222 12.25 14.92 1.02
C VAL A 222 11.95 16.22 1.76
N THR A 223 12.97 16.75 2.44
CA THR A 223 12.81 17.91 3.34
C THR A 223 12.41 19.20 2.59
N PRO A 224 11.67 20.14 3.22
CA PRO A 224 11.36 21.44 2.62
C PRO A 224 12.62 22.26 2.29
N ALA A 225 13.69 22.10 3.07
CA ALA A 225 14.96 22.79 2.85
C ALA A 225 15.73 22.26 1.63
N GLY A 226 15.68 20.94 1.38
CA GLY A 226 16.37 20.33 0.23
C GLY A 226 15.55 20.36 -1.05
N TRP A 227 14.26 20.08 -0.96
CA TRP A 227 13.35 19.96 -2.12
C TRP A 227 12.06 20.78 -1.92
N PRO A 228 12.13 22.12 -1.88
CA PRO A 228 10.97 22.98 -1.60
C PRO A 228 9.74 22.76 -2.49
N LYS A 229 9.90 22.36 -3.76
CA LYS A 229 8.79 22.04 -4.67
C LYS A 229 8.31 20.61 -4.48
N SER A 230 9.21 19.65 -4.27
CA SER A 230 8.83 18.23 -4.12
C SER A 230 8.32 17.87 -2.71
N SER A 231 8.66 18.67 -1.70
CA SER A 231 8.31 18.40 -0.30
C SER A 231 6.87 18.80 0.03
N THR A 232 6.17 17.95 0.78
CA THR A 232 4.83 18.22 1.33
C THR A 232 4.88 18.52 2.84
N GLY A 233 6.02 19.00 3.34
CA GLY A 233 6.24 19.33 4.75
C GLY A 233 7.30 18.46 5.43
N ASP A 234 7.54 18.72 6.72
CA ASP A 234 8.60 18.08 7.50
C ASP A 234 8.33 16.62 7.87
N TYR A 235 7.07 16.20 7.78
CA TYR A 235 6.61 14.85 8.14
C TYR A 235 5.67 14.30 7.07
N VAL A 236 5.65 12.98 6.95
CA VAL A 236 4.68 12.25 6.13
C VAL A 236 4.03 11.16 6.97
N SER A 237 2.79 10.83 6.60
CA SER A 237 1.95 9.88 7.31
C SER A 237 1.29 8.88 6.34
N PRO A 238 2.08 8.07 5.60
CA PRO A 238 1.50 7.06 4.73
C PRO A 238 0.76 5.99 5.52
N ALA A 239 -0.43 5.64 5.05
CA ALA A 239 -1.23 4.55 5.56
C ALA A 239 -1.74 3.69 4.40
N GLU A 240 -1.73 2.38 4.60
CA GLU A 240 -2.15 1.37 3.65
C GLU A 240 -3.00 0.32 4.37
N HIS A 241 -4.18 0.04 3.82
CA HIS A 241 -5.17 -0.85 4.40
C HIS A 241 -5.60 -1.87 3.36
N PHE A 242 -5.46 -3.14 3.70
CA PHE A 242 -5.80 -4.26 2.84
C PHE A 242 -6.95 -5.07 3.45
N THR A 243 -7.89 -5.48 2.60
CA THR A 243 -9.03 -6.32 2.98
C THR A 243 -9.09 -7.56 2.10
N PHE A 244 -8.34 -8.59 2.51
CA PHE A 244 -8.20 -9.85 1.79
C PHE A 244 -9.48 -10.69 1.88
N ARG A 245 -9.74 -11.42 0.80
CA ARG A 245 -10.63 -12.58 0.74
C ARG A 245 -9.86 -13.75 0.14
N VAL A 246 -9.88 -14.89 0.84
CA VAL A 246 -9.29 -16.16 0.39
C VAL A 246 -10.22 -17.33 0.74
N SER A 247 -10.04 -18.46 0.05
CA SER A 247 -10.70 -19.73 0.39
C SER A 247 -10.00 -20.38 1.58
N ARG A 248 -10.77 -20.83 2.57
CA ARG A 248 -10.28 -21.61 3.71
C ARG A 248 -9.73 -22.95 3.25
N ASP A 249 -10.45 -23.63 2.36
CA ASP A 249 -10.07 -24.94 1.85
C ASP A 249 -8.72 -24.84 1.11
N GLU A 250 -8.53 -23.83 0.26
CA GLU A 250 -7.24 -23.59 -0.38
C GLU A 250 -6.15 -23.17 0.62
N LEU A 251 -6.49 -22.39 1.66
CA LEU A 251 -5.54 -21.95 2.68
C LEU A 251 -5.00 -23.14 3.49
N GLU A 252 -5.87 -24.05 3.91
CA GLU A 252 -5.55 -25.26 4.68
C GLU A 252 -4.89 -26.37 3.81
N ASP A 253 -5.12 -26.40 2.50
CA ASP A 253 -4.56 -27.43 1.61
C ASP A 253 -3.05 -27.24 1.38
N ARG A 254 -2.22 -27.98 2.11
CA ARG A 254 -0.75 -27.93 2.02
C ARG A 254 -0.18 -28.37 0.67
N SER A 255 -0.97 -28.99 -0.21
CA SER A 255 -0.52 -29.34 -1.57
C SER A 255 -0.51 -28.15 -2.53
N LEU A 256 -1.21 -27.06 -2.18
CA LEU A 256 -1.20 -25.81 -2.94
C LEU A 256 -0.06 -24.91 -2.43
N PRO A 257 0.86 -24.46 -3.30
CA PRO A 257 1.96 -23.58 -2.89
C PRO A 257 1.52 -22.15 -2.57
N ALA A 258 0.32 -21.76 -3.03
CA ALA A 258 -0.26 -20.42 -2.87
C ALA A 258 -1.79 -20.52 -2.90
N VAL A 259 -2.47 -19.55 -2.29
CA VAL A 259 -3.94 -19.40 -2.36
C VAL A 259 -4.31 -18.29 -3.34
N ARG A 260 -5.47 -18.41 -4.02
CA ARG A 260 -6.05 -17.30 -4.80
C ARG A 260 -6.54 -16.22 -3.83
N MET A 261 -6.05 -15.01 -4.05
CA MET A 261 -6.33 -13.84 -3.25
C MET A 261 -7.03 -12.77 -4.09
N TYR A 262 -8.02 -12.13 -3.49
CA TYR A 262 -8.48 -10.79 -3.86
C TYR A 262 -8.43 -9.88 -2.64
N SER A 263 -8.09 -8.62 -2.81
CA SER A 263 -8.12 -7.65 -1.73
C SER A 263 -8.56 -6.27 -2.21
N GLY A 264 -9.32 -5.58 -1.38
CA GLY A 264 -9.34 -4.12 -1.45
C GLY A 264 -7.99 -3.59 -0.99
N PHE A 265 -7.46 -2.57 -1.66
CA PHE A 265 -6.27 -1.85 -1.22
C PHE A 265 -6.58 -0.36 -1.18
N SER A 266 -6.59 0.20 0.02
CA SER A 266 -6.76 1.63 0.24
C SER A 266 -5.45 2.23 0.71
N ARG A 267 -5.04 3.34 0.10
CA ARG A 267 -3.84 4.08 0.47
C ARG A 267 -4.22 5.51 0.82
N SER A 268 -3.61 6.11 1.83
CA SER A 268 -3.68 7.54 2.07
C SER A 268 -2.32 8.07 2.51
N SER A 269 -1.83 9.12 1.85
CA SER A 269 -0.59 9.79 2.22
C SER A 269 -0.60 11.19 1.64
N GLN A 270 0.39 12.01 1.99
CA GLN A 270 0.70 13.23 1.25
C GLN A 270 1.00 12.90 -0.23
N PHE A 271 1.00 13.93 -1.08
CA PHE A 271 1.32 13.77 -2.49
C PHE A 271 2.73 13.21 -2.69
N TRP A 272 2.91 12.34 -3.69
CA TRP A 272 4.24 11.85 -4.02
C TRP A 272 5.15 12.99 -4.45
N PRO A 273 6.45 12.94 -4.13
CA PRO A 273 7.37 14.04 -4.39
C PRO A 273 7.42 14.53 -5.84
N PHE A 274 7.30 13.62 -6.81
CA PHE A 274 7.31 13.97 -8.24
C PHE A 274 6.11 14.84 -8.66
N MET A 275 5.03 14.85 -7.87
CA MET A 275 3.88 15.71 -8.12
C MET A 275 4.19 17.19 -7.85
N GLN A 276 5.30 17.50 -7.16
CA GLN A 276 5.78 18.87 -6.92
C GLN A 276 4.72 19.83 -6.38
N MET A 277 4.06 19.43 -5.29
CA MET A 277 2.98 20.18 -4.67
C MET A 277 3.46 21.17 -3.59
N GLY A 278 4.74 21.12 -3.23
CA GLY A 278 5.36 21.94 -2.20
C GLY A 278 5.34 23.44 -2.53
N GLY A 279 5.10 24.26 -1.49
CA GLY A 279 4.98 25.71 -1.63
C GLY A 279 3.74 26.19 -2.38
N THR A 280 2.84 25.29 -2.79
CA THR A 280 1.58 25.63 -3.46
C THR A 280 0.42 25.64 -2.47
N PRO A 281 -0.73 26.29 -2.79
CA PRO A 281 -1.95 26.21 -1.98
C PRO A 281 -2.53 24.79 -1.82
N TYR A 282 -1.97 23.81 -2.54
CA TYR A 282 -2.41 22.42 -2.54
C TYR A 282 -1.47 21.50 -1.74
N ALA A 283 -0.40 22.02 -1.14
CA ALA A 283 0.62 21.20 -0.46
C ALA A 283 0.05 20.30 0.65
N ASP A 284 -0.97 20.77 1.36
CA ASP A 284 -1.60 20.08 2.50
C ASP A 284 -2.69 19.07 2.09
N GLY A 285 -2.83 18.80 0.79
CA GLY A 285 -3.77 17.78 0.32
C GLY A 285 -3.31 16.35 0.62
N VAL A 286 -4.28 15.44 0.62
CA VAL A 286 -4.04 14.00 0.80
C VAL A 286 -4.29 13.30 -0.53
N LEU A 287 -3.37 12.42 -0.92
CA LEU A 287 -3.55 11.51 -2.03
C LEU A 287 -4.12 10.18 -1.51
N SER A 288 -5.35 9.88 -1.89
CA SER A 288 -6.11 8.68 -1.51
C SER A 288 -6.23 7.71 -2.68
N GLY A 289 -5.87 6.45 -2.47
CA GLY A 289 -5.97 5.38 -3.46
C GLY A 289 -7.16 4.46 -3.17
N ARG A 290 -7.89 4.10 -4.24
CA ARG A 290 -8.84 2.98 -4.24
C ARG A 290 -8.38 1.96 -5.27
N LEU A 291 -7.83 0.86 -4.79
CA LEU A 291 -7.19 -0.17 -5.61
C LEU A 291 -7.78 -1.56 -5.33
N HIS A 292 -7.58 -2.43 -6.31
CA HIS A 292 -7.71 -3.87 -6.17
C HIS A 292 -6.31 -4.47 -6.09
N SER A 293 -6.14 -5.48 -5.25
CA SER A 293 -4.95 -6.35 -5.26
C SER A 293 -5.38 -7.79 -5.48
N HIS A 294 -4.58 -8.56 -6.21
CA HIS A 294 -4.92 -9.93 -6.60
C HIS A 294 -3.68 -10.77 -6.92
N LYS A 295 -3.77 -12.07 -6.64
CA LYS A 295 -2.71 -13.09 -6.86
C LYS A 295 -3.30 -14.50 -7.01
N GLY A 296 -2.69 -15.38 -7.82
CA GLY A 296 -3.10 -16.79 -7.98
C GLY A 296 -3.48 -17.22 -9.40
N LEU A 297 -3.42 -16.34 -10.40
CA LEU A 297 -3.47 -16.70 -11.82
C LEU A 297 -2.11 -17.18 -12.32
N LYS A 298 -2.10 -17.83 -13.48
CA LYS A 298 -0.89 -18.45 -14.06
C LYS A 298 -0.04 -17.42 -14.79
N GLY A 299 1.28 -17.58 -14.72
CA GLY A 299 2.22 -16.73 -15.44
C GLY A 299 2.01 -15.24 -15.12
N TYR A 300 1.76 -14.44 -16.16
CA TYR A 300 1.52 -13.00 -16.04
C TYR A 300 0.04 -12.61 -16.22
N ASP A 301 -0.89 -13.56 -16.09
CA ASP A 301 -2.33 -13.28 -16.25
C ASP A 301 -2.88 -12.32 -15.17
N GLU A 302 -2.15 -12.11 -14.07
CA GLU A 302 -2.45 -11.06 -13.09
C GLU A 302 -2.09 -9.66 -13.58
N VAL A 303 -1.19 -9.51 -14.53
CA VAL A 303 -0.58 -8.21 -14.83
C VAL A 303 -1.44 -7.47 -15.86
N PRO A 304 -1.88 -6.23 -15.59
CA PRO A 304 -2.54 -5.42 -16.60
C PRO A 304 -1.66 -5.29 -17.85
N ARG A 305 -2.20 -5.64 -19.03
CA ARG A 305 -1.39 -5.86 -20.25
C ARG A 305 -0.45 -4.71 -20.59
N LYS A 306 -0.88 -3.45 -20.46
CA LYS A 306 -0.03 -2.28 -20.74
C LYS A 306 1.15 -2.13 -19.78
N ALA A 307 0.97 -2.50 -18.51
CA ALA A 307 2.05 -2.52 -17.54
C ALA A 307 3.03 -3.67 -17.86
N LEU A 308 2.51 -4.84 -18.26
CA LEU A 308 3.33 -5.97 -18.70
C LEU A 308 4.17 -5.61 -19.94
N ASP A 309 3.54 -5.08 -21.00
CA ASP A 309 4.23 -4.64 -22.22
C ASP A 309 5.36 -3.64 -21.92
N TYR A 310 5.09 -2.73 -20.99
CA TYR A 310 6.07 -1.73 -20.57
C TYR A 310 7.24 -2.36 -19.82
N LEU A 311 6.98 -3.26 -18.86
CA LEU A 311 8.04 -3.94 -18.13
C LEU A 311 8.85 -4.87 -19.01
N GLU A 312 8.23 -5.65 -19.89
CA GLU A 312 8.94 -6.51 -20.85
C GLU A 312 9.95 -5.73 -21.68
N LYS A 313 9.62 -4.48 -22.02
CA LYS A 313 10.49 -3.59 -22.80
C LYS A 313 11.55 -2.87 -21.98
N HIS A 314 11.21 -2.42 -20.78
CA HIS A 314 12.01 -1.44 -20.03
C HIS A 314 12.68 -1.98 -18.77
N ALA A 315 12.13 -3.05 -18.18
CA ALA A 315 12.52 -3.58 -16.88
C ALA A 315 12.17 -5.08 -16.73
N PRO A 316 12.55 -5.96 -17.69
CA PRO A 316 12.12 -7.35 -17.71
C PRO A 316 12.60 -8.14 -16.48
N GLU A 317 13.68 -7.72 -15.83
CA GLU A 317 14.18 -8.32 -14.60
C GLU A 317 13.16 -8.25 -13.45
N TYR A 318 12.24 -7.26 -13.45
CA TYR A 318 11.18 -7.13 -12.45
C TYR A 318 10.00 -8.08 -12.67
N LEU A 319 9.98 -8.81 -13.78
CA LEU A 319 9.05 -9.91 -14.04
C LEU A 319 9.56 -11.26 -13.51
N THR A 320 10.71 -11.23 -12.84
CA THR A 320 11.36 -12.37 -12.19
C THR A 320 11.77 -11.97 -10.77
N ILE A 321 12.32 -12.92 -10.01
CA ILE A 321 12.81 -12.66 -8.65
C ILE A 321 14.31 -12.93 -8.58
N HIS A 322 15.00 -12.24 -7.67
CA HIS A 322 16.42 -12.44 -7.43
C HIS A 322 16.71 -13.79 -6.75
N ASP A 323 17.96 -14.26 -6.92
CA ASP A 323 18.49 -15.42 -6.23
C ASP A 323 18.74 -15.15 -4.74
N GLY A 324 18.81 -16.22 -3.94
CA GLY A 324 19.01 -16.12 -2.50
C GLY A 324 17.75 -15.68 -1.76
N TRP A 325 17.94 -15.23 -0.51
CA TRP A 325 16.88 -14.90 0.45
C TRP A 325 17.35 -13.75 1.37
N PRO A 326 17.38 -12.51 0.88
CA PRO A 326 17.81 -11.38 1.69
C PRO A 326 16.89 -11.19 2.91
N THR A 327 17.42 -10.56 3.95
CA THR A 327 16.67 -10.25 5.20
C THR A 327 16.30 -8.78 5.31
N SER A 328 16.60 -7.98 4.29
CA SER A 328 16.28 -6.56 4.20
C SER A 328 16.05 -6.15 2.75
N SER A 329 15.55 -4.94 2.54
CA SER A 329 15.47 -4.29 1.23
C SER A 329 16.44 -3.11 1.17
N PRO A 330 17.20 -2.93 0.09
CA PRO A 330 17.99 -1.71 -0.12
C PRO A 330 17.10 -0.50 -0.49
N ARG A 331 15.82 -0.73 -0.85
CA ARG A 331 14.84 0.31 -1.21
C ARG A 331 13.58 0.11 -0.37
N LEU A 332 13.47 0.88 0.71
CA LEU A 332 12.42 0.69 1.73
C LEU A 332 11.09 1.33 1.35
N ASP A 333 11.10 2.61 0.98
CA ASP A 333 9.89 3.38 0.67
C ASP A 333 10.17 4.46 -0.38
N THR A 334 9.13 4.90 -1.08
CA THR A 334 9.22 5.86 -2.20
C THR A 334 9.84 7.21 -1.81
N TRP A 335 9.58 7.74 -0.62
CA TRP A 335 10.11 9.04 -0.21
C TRP A 335 11.59 8.97 0.09
N THR A 336 12.02 7.95 0.83
CA THR A 336 13.44 7.72 1.13
C THR A 336 14.21 7.56 -0.17
N VAL A 337 13.77 6.68 -1.07
CA VAL A 337 14.50 6.48 -2.33
C VAL A 337 14.46 7.70 -3.25
N TYR A 338 13.36 8.47 -3.28
CA TYR A 338 13.32 9.73 -4.03
C TYR A 338 14.38 10.71 -3.54
N SER A 339 14.51 10.89 -2.21
CA SER A 339 15.52 11.78 -1.63
C SER A 339 16.96 11.32 -1.89
N GLN A 340 17.17 10.03 -2.15
CA GLN A 340 18.49 9.47 -2.47
C GLN A 340 18.77 9.50 -3.97
N ASP A 341 17.75 9.35 -4.81
CA ASP A 341 17.89 9.26 -6.27
C ASP A 341 17.86 10.63 -6.95
N ILE A 342 17.18 11.63 -6.34
CA ILE A 342 16.93 12.95 -6.92
C ILE A 342 17.73 14.02 -6.18
N GLU A 343 18.56 14.74 -6.91
CA GLU A 343 19.32 15.87 -6.39
C GLU A 343 18.39 16.92 -5.75
N PRO A 344 18.78 17.52 -4.60
CA PRO A 344 18.07 18.63 -4.00
C PRO A 344 17.82 19.78 -4.98
N GLU A 345 16.66 20.40 -4.86
CA GLU A 345 16.30 21.58 -5.66
C GLU A 345 16.98 22.85 -5.11
N THR A 346 17.39 22.84 -3.83
CA THR A 346 18.11 23.93 -3.19
C THR A 346 19.62 23.81 -3.44
N ALA A 347 20.19 24.82 -4.09
CA ALA A 347 21.62 24.88 -4.38
C ALA A 347 22.47 24.84 -3.10
N GLY A 348 23.51 23.99 -3.09
CA GLY A 348 24.43 23.84 -1.96
C GLY A 348 23.89 23.02 -0.78
N TYR A 349 22.71 22.40 -0.91
CA TYR A 349 22.21 21.46 0.09
C TYR A 349 23.10 20.21 0.16
N ALA A 350 23.51 19.82 1.37
CA ALA A 350 24.36 18.64 1.57
C ALA A 350 23.59 17.36 1.20
N TRP A 351 24.11 16.61 0.24
CA TRP A 351 23.43 15.43 -0.30
C TRP A 351 24.41 14.36 -0.79
N THR A 352 24.03 13.11 -0.56
CA THR A 352 24.75 11.93 -1.05
C THR A 352 23.78 11.09 -1.88
N PRO A 353 24.04 10.89 -3.19
CA PRO A 353 23.17 10.09 -4.03
C PRO A 353 23.20 8.60 -3.66
N SER A 354 22.13 7.88 -3.99
CA SER A 354 22.11 6.42 -4.04
C SER A 354 23.07 5.86 -5.08
N ASP A 355 23.40 4.57 -4.91
CA ASP A 355 24.04 3.76 -5.95
C ASP A 355 23.22 3.83 -7.25
N PRO A 356 23.82 4.30 -8.37
CA PRO A 356 23.17 4.33 -9.68
C PRO A 356 22.51 3.00 -10.08
N ALA A 357 23.06 1.86 -9.68
CA ALA A 357 22.51 0.53 -9.98
C ALA A 357 21.16 0.26 -9.30
N LEU A 358 20.79 1.06 -8.29
CA LEU A 358 19.53 0.95 -7.56
C LEU A 358 18.47 1.94 -8.03
N ARG A 359 18.81 2.87 -8.93
CA ARG A 359 17.90 3.94 -9.36
C ARG A 359 16.77 3.42 -10.26
N PRO A 360 15.67 4.17 -10.41
CA PRO A 360 14.59 3.81 -11.31
C PRO A 360 15.09 3.59 -12.74
N LEU A 361 14.48 2.65 -13.46
CA LEU A 361 14.85 2.37 -14.84
C LEU A 361 14.22 3.36 -15.83
N THR A 362 13.12 3.99 -15.44
CA THR A 362 12.34 4.91 -16.28
C THR A 362 11.85 6.12 -15.49
N GLY A 363 11.40 7.16 -16.22
CA GLY A 363 11.01 8.42 -15.61
C GLY A 363 12.13 9.15 -14.85
N LYS A 364 11.70 9.96 -13.87
CA LYS A 364 12.54 10.86 -13.08
C LYS A 364 13.54 10.06 -12.23
N GLY A 365 14.79 10.52 -12.20
CA GLY A 365 15.85 9.89 -11.42
C GLY A 365 16.55 8.71 -12.08
N ARG A 366 16.10 8.29 -13.27
CA ARG A 366 16.78 7.22 -14.01
C ARG A 366 18.22 7.59 -14.36
N VAL A 367 19.10 6.60 -14.31
CA VAL A 367 20.44 6.73 -14.88
C VAL A 367 20.28 6.83 -16.39
N ARG A 368 20.64 7.98 -16.97
CA ARG A 368 20.75 8.09 -18.43
C ARG A 368 22.05 7.39 -18.85
N PRO A 369 22.02 6.53 -19.87
CA PRO A 369 23.21 5.87 -20.38
C PRO A 369 24.28 6.86 -20.84
#